data_AF-A0A950XL98-F1
#
_entry.id   AF-A0A950XL98-F1
#
_cell.length_a   1.000
_cell.length_b   1.000
_cell.length_c   1.000
_cell.angle_alpha   90.00
_cell.angle_beta   90.00
_cell.angle_gamma   90.00
#
_symmetry.space_group_name_H-M   'P 1'
#
loop_
_entity.id
_entity.type
_entity.pdbx_description
1 polymer ?
#
loop_
_entity_poly.entity_id
_entity_poly.type
_entity_poly.pdbx_seq_one_letter_code
_entity_poly.pdbx_strand_id
1 'polypeptide(L)'
;MAAVSVAIVLSAMIVDLVTLTGCGNAPHPQAAKVVASTDAWGSVVGEVADGHVTVKSILTNGAIDPHTYEVSAVDDAAMADAALVVYNGGGYDPWVDRVLTAHPRIESVDAYSLISPAPDGGGRPNQH
;
A
#
# COMPACT_ATOMS: atom_id res chain seq x y z
N MET A 1 59.37 2.73 34.03
CA MET A 1 58.96 2.63 32.60
C MET A 1 59.62 1.39 32.05
N ALA A 2 58.97 0.32 31.57
CA ALA A 2 57.60 0.10 31.16
C ALA A 2 57.20 -1.33 31.59
N ALA A 3 56.27 -1.45 32.53
CA ALA A 3 55.65 -2.72 32.92
C ALA A 3 54.12 -2.57 33.02
N VAL A 4 53.57 -1.65 32.22
CA VAL A 4 52.14 -1.34 32.17
C VAL A 4 51.75 -1.12 30.72
N SER A 5 51.93 -2.12 29.86
CA SER A 5 51.47 -2.03 28.46
C SER A 5 51.07 -3.35 27.80
N VAL A 6 51.21 -4.52 28.45
CA VAL A 6 50.99 -5.81 27.75
C VAL A 6 49.80 -6.63 28.28
N ALA A 7 49.17 -6.25 29.40
CA ALA A 7 48.10 -7.05 30.01
C ALA A 7 46.65 -6.63 29.64
N ILE A 8 46.44 -5.55 28.89
CA ILE A 8 45.09 -5.04 28.56
C ILE A 8 44.85 -5.14 27.05
N VAL A 9 45.00 -6.31 26.45
CA VAL A 9 44.59 -6.51 25.03
C VAL A 9 43.81 -7.81 24.80
N LEU A 10 43.60 -8.66 25.82
CA LEU A 10 43.04 -10.02 25.61
C LEU A 10 41.71 -10.34 26.33
N SER A 11 40.81 -9.37 26.51
CA SER A 11 39.46 -9.69 27.04
C SER A 11 38.29 -8.87 26.47
N ALA A 12 38.47 -8.21 25.33
CA ALA A 12 37.40 -7.39 24.72
C ALA A 12 37.03 -7.87 23.31
N MET A 13 36.88 -9.19 23.11
CA MET A 13 36.70 -9.80 21.77
C MET A 13 35.50 -10.76 21.67
N ILE A 14 34.43 -10.60 22.48
CA ILE A 14 33.22 -11.45 22.33
C ILE A 14 31.87 -10.69 22.43
N VAL A 15 31.82 -9.38 22.70
CA VAL A 15 30.52 -8.68 22.93
C VAL A 15 30.21 -7.60 21.88
N ASP A 16 30.58 -7.82 20.61
CA ASP A 16 30.25 -6.91 19.50
C ASP A 16 29.60 -7.65 18.31
N LEU A 17 28.67 -8.58 18.56
CA LEU A 17 27.89 -9.22 17.48
C LEU A 17 26.38 -9.17 17.64
N VAL A 18 25.82 -8.31 18.51
CA VAL A 18 24.36 -8.14 18.60
C VAL A 18 23.98 -6.67 18.57
N THR A 19 24.24 -6.03 17.43
CA THR A 19 23.39 -4.94 16.96
C THR A 19 23.15 -5.12 15.46
N LEU A 20 22.48 -6.20 15.10
CA LEU A 20 21.74 -6.22 13.85
C LEU A 20 20.59 -5.21 14.03
N THR A 21 20.87 -3.94 13.72
CA THR A 21 19.87 -2.90 13.56
C THR A 21 18.96 -3.35 12.42
N GLY A 22 17.91 -4.11 12.78
CA GLY A 22 16.79 -4.30 11.88
C GLY A 22 16.19 -2.92 11.65
N CYS A 23 16.26 -2.44 10.41
CA CYS A 23 15.28 -1.48 9.92
C CYS A 23 13.93 -2.20 9.89
N GLY A 24 13.32 -2.37 11.07
CA GLY A 24 11.92 -2.71 11.16
C GLY A 24 11.16 -1.41 11.04
N ASN A 25 10.46 -1.20 9.92
CA ASN A 25 9.54 -0.08 9.74
C ASN A 25 8.45 -0.23 10.80
N ALA A 26 8.66 0.40 11.96
CA ALA A 26 7.68 0.40 13.03
C ALA A 26 6.44 1.16 12.53
N PRO A 27 5.22 0.58 12.66
CA PRO A 27 4.01 1.25 12.20
C PRO A 27 3.89 2.63 12.85
N HIS A 28 3.71 3.68 12.03
CA HIS A 28 3.49 5.02 12.55
C HIS A 28 2.15 5.05 13.31
N PRO A 29 2.12 5.48 14.59
CA PRO A 29 0.90 5.45 15.43
C PRO A 29 -0.29 6.26 14.88
N GLN A 30 -0.06 7.13 13.89
CA GLN A 30 -1.05 7.94 13.18
C GLN A 30 -0.96 7.76 11.64
N ALA A 31 -0.44 6.64 11.17
CA ALA A 31 -0.36 6.35 9.73
C ALA A 31 -1.73 6.57 9.06
N ALA A 32 -1.76 7.39 8.02
CA ALA A 32 -2.94 7.55 7.19
C ALA A 32 -3.35 6.17 6.64
N LYS A 33 -4.66 5.95 6.48
CA LYS A 33 -5.20 4.70 5.94
C LYS A 33 -5.48 4.89 4.45
N VAL A 34 -4.87 4.05 3.63
CA VAL A 34 -5.18 3.94 2.20
C VAL A 34 -5.97 2.67 1.98
N VAL A 35 -7.06 2.75 1.25
CA VAL A 35 -7.84 1.59 0.81
C VAL A 35 -7.60 1.36 -0.66
N ALA A 36 -7.25 0.13 -1.03
CA ALA A 36 -7.12 -0.31 -2.41
C ALA A 36 -8.30 -1.21 -2.79
N SER A 37 -8.82 -1.07 -4.01
CA SER A 37 -9.93 -1.91 -4.48
C SER A 37 -9.52 -3.39 -4.57
N THR A 38 -8.31 -3.66 -5.06
CA THR A 38 -7.70 -4.99 -5.16
C THR A 38 -6.31 -5.00 -4.54
N ASP A 39 -5.80 -6.19 -4.25
CA ASP A 39 -4.43 -6.41 -3.77
C ASP A 39 -3.34 -6.06 -4.79
N ALA A 40 -3.66 -6.06 -6.09
CA ALA A 40 -2.76 -5.52 -7.11
C ALA A 40 -2.43 -4.03 -6.85
N TRP A 41 -3.46 -3.21 -6.66
CA TRP A 41 -3.27 -1.80 -6.31
C TRP A 41 -2.75 -1.62 -4.88
N GLY A 42 -3.16 -2.49 -3.96
CA GLY A 42 -2.62 -2.51 -2.60
C GLY A 42 -1.10 -2.74 -2.57
N SER A 43 -0.58 -3.63 -3.42
CA SER A 43 0.86 -3.87 -3.56
C SER A 43 1.59 -2.65 -4.10
N VAL A 44 1.07 -1.99 -5.13
CA VAL A 44 1.67 -0.77 -5.69
C VAL A 44 1.73 0.34 -4.63
N VAL A 45 0.63 0.57 -3.91
CA VAL A 45 0.59 1.55 -2.82
C VAL A 45 1.58 1.18 -1.72
N GLY A 46 1.67 -0.11 -1.35
CA GLY A 46 2.60 -0.61 -0.34
C GLY A 46 4.05 -0.29 -0.67
N GLU A 47 4.47 -0.54 -1.91
CA GLU A 47 5.82 -0.24 -2.40
C GLU A 47 6.11 1.27 -2.41
N VAL A 48 5.15 2.10 -2.86
CA VAL A 48 5.33 3.56 -2.90
C VAL A 48 5.37 4.16 -1.50
N ALA A 49 4.54 3.66 -0.59
CA ALA A 49 4.41 4.22 0.74
C ALA A 49 5.49 3.75 1.72
N ASP A 50 6.21 2.66 1.44
CA ASP A 50 7.35 2.17 2.23
C ASP A 50 7.05 2.10 3.75
N GLY A 51 5.84 1.66 4.12
CA GLY A 51 5.41 1.53 5.51
C GLY A 51 4.98 2.83 6.22
N HIS A 52 4.96 3.98 5.53
CA HIS A 52 4.50 5.26 6.10
C HIS A 52 2.96 5.33 6.25
N VAL A 53 2.22 4.50 5.51
CA VAL A 53 0.75 4.41 5.55
C VAL A 53 0.31 2.97 5.81
N THR A 54 -0.87 2.80 6.37
CA THR A 54 -1.51 1.48 6.44
C THR A 54 -2.34 1.26 5.19
N VAL A 55 -2.12 0.15 4.48
CA VAL A 55 -2.85 -0.21 3.26
C VAL A 55 -3.83 -1.36 3.54
N LYS A 56 -5.12 -1.15 3.25
CA LYS A 56 -6.15 -2.21 3.25
C LYS A 56 -6.58 -2.48 1.81
N SER A 57 -6.43 -3.70 1.33
CA SER A 57 -7.02 -4.15 0.07
C SER A 57 -8.38 -4.79 0.34
N ILE A 58 -9.42 -4.39 -0.40
CA ILE A 58 -10.79 -4.93 -0.22
C ILE A 58 -10.89 -6.33 -0.83
N LEU A 59 -10.58 -6.45 -2.11
CA LEU A 59 -10.47 -7.74 -2.77
C LEU A 59 -9.02 -8.22 -2.69
N THR A 60 -8.83 -9.42 -2.17
CA THR A 60 -7.51 -10.04 -1.99
C THR A 60 -7.48 -11.37 -2.71
N ASN A 61 -6.27 -11.87 -3.01
CA ASN A 61 -5.94 -13.18 -3.57
C ASN A 61 -6.59 -13.55 -4.92
N GLY A 62 -7.28 -12.60 -5.56
CA GLY A 62 -7.96 -12.81 -6.84
C GLY A 62 -9.13 -13.79 -6.80
N ALA A 63 -9.61 -14.23 -5.63
CA ALA A 63 -10.73 -15.18 -5.54
C ALA A 63 -12.09 -14.55 -5.93
N ILE A 64 -12.19 -13.22 -5.86
CA ILE A 64 -13.42 -12.48 -6.17
C ILE A 64 -13.17 -11.65 -7.42
N ASP A 65 -14.04 -11.82 -8.41
CA ASP A 65 -14.04 -11.00 -9.62
C ASP A 65 -14.52 -9.57 -9.28
N PRO A 66 -13.67 -8.54 -9.45
CA PRO A 66 -14.01 -7.15 -9.16
C PRO A 66 -15.18 -6.62 -10.00
N HIS A 67 -15.46 -7.19 -11.17
CA HIS A 67 -16.59 -6.79 -12.00
C HIS A 67 -17.95 -7.16 -11.39
N THR A 68 -17.98 -8.23 -10.58
CA THR A 68 -19.22 -8.80 -10.02
C THR A 68 -19.35 -8.60 -8.52
N TYR A 69 -18.32 -8.11 -7.86
CA TYR A 69 -18.36 -7.85 -6.43
C TYR A 69 -19.40 -6.77 -6.06
N GLU A 70 -20.16 -7.06 -5.02
CA GLU A 70 -21.06 -6.10 -4.38
C GLU A 70 -20.45 -5.62 -3.06
N VAL A 71 -20.30 -4.30 -2.95
CA VAL A 71 -19.68 -3.69 -1.78
C VAL A 71 -20.47 -4.00 -0.51
N SER A 72 -19.77 -4.52 0.50
CA SER A 72 -20.35 -4.74 1.83
C SER A 72 -20.45 -3.41 2.59
N ALA A 73 -21.34 -3.33 3.58
CA ALA A 73 -21.41 -2.15 4.45
C ALA A 73 -20.10 -1.88 5.22
N VAL A 74 -19.33 -2.93 5.52
CA VAL A 74 -18.04 -2.81 6.20
C VAL A 74 -16.97 -2.22 5.27
N ASP A 75 -17.02 -2.57 3.99
CA ASP A 75 -16.08 -2.08 3.00
C ASP A 75 -16.40 -0.66 2.55
N ASP A 76 -17.69 -0.32 2.40
CA ASP A 76 -18.14 1.07 2.20
C ASP A 76 -17.66 1.98 3.33
N ALA A 77 -17.87 1.56 4.60
CA ALA A 77 -17.40 2.31 5.76
C ALA A 77 -15.87 2.45 5.77
N ALA A 78 -15.13 1.37 5.43
CA ALA A 78 -13.67 1.43 5.36
C ALA A 78 -13.17 2.42 4.30
N MET A 79 -13.85 2.53 3.16
CA MET A 79 -13.54 3.52 2.13
C MET A 79 -13.90 4.94 2.55
N ALA A 80 -15.05 5.13 3.19
CA ALA A 80 -15.47 6.44 3.68
C ALA A 80 -14.53 7.01 4.76
N ASP A 81 -13.93 6.15 5.57
CA ASP A 81 -12.95 6.51 6.60
C ASP A 81 -11.50 6.62 6.07
N ALA A 82 -11.26 6.27 4.80
CA ALA A 82 -9.93 6.27 4.22
C ALA A 82 -9.44 7.70 3.94
N ALA A 83 -8.13 7.91 4.07
CA ALA A 83 -7.50 9.14 3.61
C ALA A 83 -7.35 9.17 2.09
N LEU A 84 -7.28 8.00 1.45
CA LEU A 84 -7.19 7.83 0.01
C LEU A 84 -7.77 6.47 -0.40
N VAL A 85 -8.52 6.45 -1.50
CA VAL A 85 -8.93 5.23 -2.19
C VAL A 85 -8.17 5.10 -3.50
N VAL A 86 -7.47 3.98 -3.72
CA VAL A 86 -6.79 3.68 -4.99
C VAL A 86 -7.49 2.52 -5.66
N TYR A 87 -7.88 2.68 -6.92
CA TYR A 87 -8.66 1.68 -7.62
C TYR A 87 -8.29 1.65 -9.10
N ASN A 88 -8.75 0.60 -9.79
CA ASN A 88 -8.37 0.39 -11.17
C ASN A 88 -9.08 1.38 -12.09
N GLY A 89 -10.41 1.51 -11.97
CA GLY A 89 -11.21 2.33 -12.87
C GLY A 89 -11.40 1.70 -14.24
N GLY A 90 -11.92 2.50 -15.19
CA GLY A 90 -12.23 2.03 -16.54
C GLY A 90 -13.36 0.99 -16.64
N GLY A 91 -14.12 0.78 -15.55
CA GLY A 91 -15.17 -0.24 -15.45
C GLY A 91 -14.70 -1.60 -14.87
N TYR A 92 -13.46 -1.68 -14.38
CA TYR A 92 -12.93 -2.90 -13.76
C TYR A 92 -13.57 -3.22 -12.41
N ASP A 93 -13.70 -2.20 -11.57
CA ASP A 93 -14.22 -2.26 -10.21
C ASP A 93 -15.41 -1.30 -10.04
N PRO A 94 -16.54 -1.53 -10.76
CA PRO A 94 -17.66 -0.58 -10.84
C PRO A 94 -18.36 -0.34 -9.49
N TRP A 95 -18.10 -1.17 -8.48
CA TRP A 95 -18.58 -0.95 -7.13
C TRP A 95 -17.87 0.22 -6.43
N VAL A 96 -16.61 0.52 -6.79
CA VAL A 96 -15.88 1.68 -6.26
C VAL A 96 -16.53 2.98 -6.74
N ASP A 97 -16.86 3.08 -8.04
CA ASP A 97 -17.52 4.26 -8.59
C ASP A 97 -18.86 4.55 -7.90
N ARG A 98 -19.61 3.50 -7.53
CA ARG A 98 -20.87 3.64 -6.76
C ARG A 98 -20.62 4.21 -5.36
N VAL A 99 -19.59 3.72 -4.67
CA VAL A 99 -19.18 4.24 -3.36
C VAL A 99 -18.76 5.71 -3.46
N LEU A 100 -17.90 6.05 -4.42
CA LEU A 100 -17.41 7.43 -4.61
C LEU A 100 -18.55 8.39 -5.00
N THR A 101 -19.55 7.92 -5.74
CA THR A 101 -20.76 8.69 -6.03
C THR A 101 -21.57 8.99 -4.77
N ALA A 102 -21.67 8.03 -3.85
CA ALA A 102 -22.36 8.21 -2.56
C ALA A 102 -21.55 9.09 -1.59
N HIS A 103 -20.21 9.05 -1.69
CA HIS A 103 -19.28 9.74 -0.80
C HIS A 103 -18.31 10.65 -1.58
N PRO A 104 -18.78 11.77 -2.15
CA PRO A 104 -18.01 12.61 -3.08
C PRO A 104 -16.83 13.37 -2.45
N ARG A 105 -16.60 13.21 -1.15
CA ARG A 105 -15.45 13.80 -0.43
C ARG A 105 -14.29 12.83 -0.23
N ILE A 106 -14.45 11.56 -0.61
CA ILE A 106 -13.35 10.60 -0.60
C ILE A 106 -12.33 11.04 -1.65
N GLU A 107 -11.10 11.25 -1.22
CA GLU A 107 -9.98 11.44 -2.15
C GLU A 107 -9.68 10.11 -2.84
N SER A 108 -9.57 10.11 -4.17
CA SER A 108 -9.37 8.88 -4.93
C SER A 108 -8.40 9.00 -6.10
N VAL A 109 -7.78 7.87 -6.44
CA VAL A 109 -6.96 7.69 -7.64
C VAL A 109 -7.58 6.59 -8.50
N ASP A 110 -8.09 6.98 -9.67
CA ASP A 110 -8.45 6.10 -10.79
C ASP A 110 -7.18 5.83 -11.60
N ALA A 111 -6.64 4.62 -11.51
CA ALA A 111 -5.41 4.28 -12.23
C ALA A 111 -5.58 4.23 -13.75
N TYR A 112 -6.74 3.78 -14.24
CA TYR A 112 -7.06 3.71 -15.66
C TYR A 112 -7.05 5.11 -16.31
N SER A 113 -7.47 6.13 -15.56
CA SER A 113 -7.43 7.53 -16.02
C SER A 113 -6.01 8.05 -16.34
N LEU A 114 -4.96 7.37 -15.84
CA LEU A 114 -3.56 7.75 -16.06
C LEU A 114 -2.99 7.22 -17.38
N ILE A 115 -3.73 6.35 -18.08
CA ILE A 115 -3.29 5.77 -19.35
C ILE A 115 -3.54 6.75 -20.50
N SER A 116 -2.52 7.00 -21.33
CA SER A 116 -2.67 7.79 -22.54
C SER A 116 -3.46 7.02 -23.61
N PRO A 117 -4.37 7.67 -24.38
CA PRO A 117 -5.05 7.03 -25.49
C PRO A 117 -4.08 6.44 -26.51
N ALA A 118 -4.48 5.35 -27.18
CA ALA A 118 -3.67 4.75 -28.23
C ALA A 118 -3.38 5.77 -29.35
N PRO A 119 -2.12 5.88 -29.84
CA PRO A 119 -1.73 6.89 -30.83
C PRO A 119 -2.46 6.79 -32.17
N ASP A 120 -3.06 5.63 -32.47
CA ASP A 120 -3.73 5.32 -33.73
C ASP A 120 -5.24 5.62 -33.73
N GLY A 121 -5.76 6.24 -32.66
CA GLY A 121 -7.21 6.45 -32.51
C GLY A 121 -7.98 5.16 -32.20
N GLY A 122 -7.29 4.12 -31.74
CA GLY A 122 -7.90 2.92 -31.18
C GLY A 122 -8.88 3.25 -30.06
N GLY A 123 -9.86 2.35 -29.87
CA GLY A 123 -10.85 2.46 -28.80
C GLY A 123 -10.22 2.56 -27.41
N ARG A 124 -11.07 2.80 -26.41
CA ARG A 124 -10.65 2.89 -25.00
C ARG A 124 -9.73 1.70 -24.64
N PRO A 125 -8.60 1.93 -23.94
CA PRO A 125 -7.71 0.85 -23.49
C PRO A 125 -8.46 -0.24 -22.75
N ASN A 126 -7.97 -1.48 -22.82
CA ASN A 126 -8.46 -2.52 -21.94
C ASN A 126 -8.23 -2.14 -20.47
N GLN A 127 -9.20 -2.45 -19.61
CA GLN A 127 -9.13 -2.19 -18.18
C GLN A 127 -8.31 -3.23 -17.38
N HIS A 128 -7.85 -4.30 -18.03
CA HIS A 128 -6.89 -5.28 -17.50
C HIS A 128 -5.51 -5.06 -18.13
#